data_AF-A0A256ZW49-F1
#
_entry.id   AF-A0A256ZW49-F1
#
_cell.length_a   1.000
_cell.length_b   1.000
_cell.length_c   1.000
_cell.angle_alpha   90.00
_cell.angle_beta   90.00
_cell.angle_gamma   90.00
#
_symmetry.space_group_name_H-M   'P 1'
#
loop_
_entity.id
_entity.type
_entity.pdbx_description
1 polymer ?
#
loop_
_entity_poly.entity_id
_entity_poly.type
_entity_poly.pdbx_seq_one_letter_code
_entity_poly.pdbx_strand_id
1 'polypeptide(L)'
;MHVPENAIGICFPRSSLLRMGVDVRCALWDPGYYGRSEILLVVHNEHGVVIEENARIAQIVFIRLTEKPHKLYSGIYKGENV
;
A
#
# COMPACT_ATOMS: atom_id res chain seq x y z
N MET A 1 2.32 2.13 -8.70
CA MET A 1 3.24 2.48 -7.60
C MET A 1 4.66 2.11 -8.00
N HIS A 2 5.64 2.96 -7.65
CA HIS A 2 7.07 2.69 -7.83
C HIS A 2 7.80 3.08 -6.55
N VAL A 3 8.43 2.11 -5.89
CA VAL A 3 9.23 2.35 -4.68
C VAL A 3 10.68 2.62 -5.11
N PRO A 4 11.27 3.77 -4.72
CA PRO A 4 12.66 4.05 -5.01
C PRO A 4 13.61 2.94 -4.53
N GLU A 5 14.69 2.71 -5.25
CA GLU A 5 15.69 1.68 -4.91
C GLU A 5 16.40 1.94 -3.56
N ASN A 6 16.32 3.14 -3.02
CA ASN A 6 16.91 3.54 -1.75
C ASN A 6 15.87 3.81 -0.65
N ALA A 7 14.65 3.28 -0.79
CA ALA A 7 13.60 3.45 0.20
C ALA A 7 12.73 2.20 0.33
N ILE A 8 12.06 2.08 1.46
CA ILE A 8 10.90 1.20 1.63
C ILE A 8 9.62 2.04 1.60
N GLY A 9 8.50 1.39 1.29
CA GLY A 9 7.17 1.99 1.41
C GLY A 9 6.35 1.31 2.51
N ILE A 10 5.71 2.10 3.37
CA ILE A 10 4.75 1.60 4.38
C ILE A 10 3.40 2.28 4.14
N CYS A 11 2.37 1.48 3.91
CA CYS A 11 1.03 1.96 3.63
C CYS A 11 0.13 1.90 4.87
N PHE A 12 -0.64 2.96 5.08
CA PHE A 12 -1.60 3.10 6.17
C PHE A 12 -2.99 3.42 5.63
N PRO A 13 -4.06 2.92 6.27
CA PRO A 13 -5.42 3.38 5.99
C PRO A 13 -5.57 4.88 6.27
N ARG A 14 -6.51 5.51 5.57
CA ARG A 14 -6.97 6.86 5.90
C ARG A 14 -7.83 6.80 7.17
N SER A 15 -7.59 7.71 8.12
CA SER A 15 -8.37 7.75 9.36
C SER A 15 -9.88 7.97 9.14
N SER A 16 -10.26 8.66 8.06
CA SER A 16 -11.66 8.79 7.64
C SER A 16 -12.29 7.46 7.25
N LEU A 17 -11.54 6.56 6.62
CA LEU A 17 -12.00 5.21 6.26
C LEU A 17 -12.20 4.36 7.50
N LEU A 18 -11.23 4.40 8.43
CA LEU A 18 -11.32 3.69 9.71
C LEU A 18 -12.54 4.11 10.53
N ARG A 19 -12.88 5.40 10.53
CA ARG A 19 -14.08 5.94 11.22
C ARG A 19 -15.40 5.42 10.63
N MET A 20 -15.40 4.88 9.41
CA MET A 20 -16.56 4.23 8.80
C MET A 20 -16.63 2.73 9.10
N GLY A 21 -15.76 2.20 9.97
CA GLY A 21 -15.68 0.77 10.25
C GLY A 21 -15.08 -0.04 9.10
N VAL A 22 -14.19 0.57 8.31
CA VAL A 22 -13.52 -0.08 7.18
C VAL A 22 -12.01 0.03 7.36
N ASP A 23 -11.32 -1.11 7.33
CA ASP A 23 -9.87 -1.20 7.48
C ASP A 23 -9.21 -1.54 6.13
N VAL A 24 -7.95 -1.14 6.00
CA VAL A 24 -7.06 -1.56 4.92
C VAL A 24 -5.90 -2.30 5.55
N ARG A 25 -5.80 -3.60 5.25
CA ARG A 25 -4.68 -4.45 5.67
C ARG A 25 -3.60 -4.38 4.60
N CYS A 26 -2.56 -3.63 4.92
CA CYS A 26 -1.38 -3.42 4.08
C CYS A 26 -0.14 -4.12 4.63
N ALA A 27 0.86 -4.25 3.76
CA ALA A 27 2.19 -4.73 4.09
C ALA A 27 3.24 -3.62 3.92
N LEU A 28 4.50 -4.03 3.76
CA LEU A 28 5.63 -3.20 3.38
C LEU A 28 5.95 -3.45 1.89
N TRP A 29 6.40 -2.41 1.20
CA TRP A 29 6.93 -2.51 -0.15
C TRP A 29 8.45 -2.36 -0.12
N ASP A 30 9.13 -3.35 -0.68
CA ASP A 30 10.58 -3.42 -0.76
C ASP A 30 11.18 -2.40 -1.76
N PRO A 31 12.47 -2.04 -1.61
CA PRO A 31 13.15 -1.15 -2.54
C PRO A 31 13.14 -1.70 -3.97
N GLY A 32 12.80 -0.84 -4.93
CA GLY A 32 12.70 -1.23 -6.34
C GLY A 32 11.45 -2.05 -6.70
N TYR A 33 10.46 -2.13 -5.80
CA TYR A 33 9.13 -2.60 -6.17
C TYR A 33 8.49 -1.67 -7.21
N TYR A 34 7.78 -2.27 -8.17
CA TYR A 34 6.97 -1.59 -9.16
C TYR A 34 5.71 -2.43 -9.41
N GLY A 35 4.56 -1.80 -9.57
CA GLY A 35 3.27 -2.46 -9.82
C GLY A 35 2.10 -1.56 -9.42
N ARG A 36 0.87 -1.87 -9.84
CA ARG A 36 -0.33 -1.12 -9.41
C ARG A 36 -0.58 -1.25 -7.91
N SER A 37 -0.07 -2.32 -7.29
CA SER A 37 -0.27 -2.69 -5.88
C SER A 37 -1.67 -3.20 -5.61
N GLU A 38 -1.74 -4.28 -4.84
CA GLU A 38 -2.97 -4.77 -4.23
C GLU A 38 -2.94 -4.59 -2.71
N ILE A 39 -4.13 -4.41 -2.13
CA ILE A 39 -4.34 -4.26 -0.69
C ILE A 39 -5.62 -5.02 -0.32
N LEU A 40 -5.71 -5.50 0.92
CA LEU A 40 -6.92 -6.13 1.42
C LEU A 40 -7.81 -5.08 2.11
N LEU A 41 -9.02 -4.90 1.60
CA LEU A 41 -10.05 -4.07 2.23
C LEU A 41 -10.95 -4.95 3.11
N VAL A 42 -11.13 -4.57 4.36
CA VAL A 42 -11.97 -5.30 5.32
C VAL A 42 -13.09 -4.39 5.80
N VAL A 43 -14.34 -4.80 5.58
CA VAL A 43 -15.53 -4.06 6.00
C VAL A 43 -16.06 -4.66 7.29
N HIS A 44 -15.85 -3.97 8.41
CA HIS A 44 -16.38 -4.35 9.72
C HIS A 44 -17.76 -3.77 9.98
N ASN A 45 -18.14 -2.71 9.26
CA ASN A 45 -19.45 -2.10 9.35
C ASN A 45 -20.53 -3.07 8.87
N GLU A 46 -21.44 -3.48 9.76
CA GLU A 46 -22.53 -4.43 9.48
C GLU A 46 -23.52 -3.91 8.42
N HIS A 47 -23.59 -2.59 8.24
CA HIS A 47 -24.41 -1.96 7.20
C HIS A 47 -23.68 -1.82 5.85
N GLY A 48 -22.43 -2.28 5.76
CA GLY A 48 -21.60 -2.15 4.56
C GLY A 48 -20.97 -0.75 4.41
N VAL A 49 -20.44 -0.50 3.21
CA VAL A 49 -19.86 0.81 2.83
C VAL A 49 -20.03 1.03 1.33
N VAL A 50 -20.26 2.28 0.93
CA VAL A 50 -20.15 2.72 -0.46
C VAL A 50 -18.91 3.58 -0.59
N ILE A 51 -18.01 3.21 -1.51
CA ILE A 51 -16.77 3.93 -1.78
C ILE A 51 -16.83 4.40 -3.23
N GLU A 52 -16.79 5.71 -3.41
CA GLU A 52 -16.71 6.34 -4.73
C GLU A 52 -15.47 5.87 -5.49
N GLU A 53 -15.58 5.75 -6.81
CA GLU A 53 -14.45 5.43 -7.65
C GLU A 53 -13.33 6.47 -7.45
N ASN A 54 -12.08 6.01 -7.35
CA ASN A 54 -10.90 6.85 -7.09
C ASN A 54 -10.89 7.58 -5.74
N ALA A 55 -11.78 7.23 -4.80
CA ALA A 55 -11.69 7.72 -3.43
C ALA A 55 -10.33 7.35 -2.81
N ARG A 56 -9.73 8.30 -2.10
CA ARG A 56 -8.47 8.08 -1.39
C ARG A 56 -8.74 7.26 -0.12
N ILE A 57 -8.41 5.97 -0.15
CA ILE A 57 -8.65 5.03 0.97
C ILE A 57 -7.41 4.74 1.82
N ALA A 58 -6.21 4.93 1.26
CA ALA A 58 -4.95 4.68 1.92
C ALA A 58 -3.92 5.76 1.56
N GLN A 59 -2.80 5.75 2.28
CA GLN A 59 -1.67 6.65 2.08
C GLN A 59 -0.38 5.88 2.34
N ILE A 60 0.67 6.19 1.59
CA ILE A 60 1.97 5.55 1.74
C ILE A 60 3.01 6.55 2.21
N VAL A 61 3.87 6.10 3.12
CA VAL A 61 5.05 6.82 3.58
C VAL A 61 6.28 6.10 3.06
N PHE A 62 7.20 6.86 2.45
CA PHE A 62 8.49 6.34 2.04
C PHE A 62 9.53 6.63 3.12
N ILE A 63 10.27 5.61 3.50
CA ILE A 63 11.36 5.71 4.46
C ILE A 63 12.66 5.41 3.72
N ARG A 64 13.56 6.38 3.70
CA ARG A 64 14.88 6.25 3.07
C ARG A 64 15.72 5.24 3.85
N LEU A 65 16.40 4.35 3.13
CA LEU A 65 17.40 3.45 3.68
C LEU A 65 18.67 4.23 4.04
N THR A 66 19.29 3.88 5.16
CA THR A 66 20.59 4.44 5.57
C THR A 66 21.73 4.00 4.66
N GLU A 67 21.59 2.82 4.04
CA GLU A 67 22.56 2.22 3.14
C GLU A 67 21.88 1.65 1.89
N LYS A 68 22.67 1.35 0.86
CA LYS A 68 22.16 0.71 -0.35
C LYS A 68 21.64 -0.69 -0.02
N PRO A 69 20.45 -1.11 -0.52
CA PRO A 69 19.98 -2.47 -0.26
C PRO A 69 20.88 -3.49 -0.95
N HIS A 70 21.06 -4.65 -0.31
CA HIS A 70 21.80 -5.77 -0.90
C HIS A 70 21.15 -6.29 -2.18
N LYS A 71 19.81 -6.23 -2.27
CA LYS A 71 19.03 -6.66 -3.42
C LYS A 71 17.77 -5.80 -3.55
N LEU A 72 17.37 -5.54 -4.79
CA LEU A 72 16.08 -4.93 -5.10
C LEU A 72 14.98 -5.98 -5.17
N TYR A 73 13.74 -5.54 -5.04
CA TYR A 73 12.59 -6.41 -5.21
C TYR A 73 12.61 -7.08 -6.58
N SER A 74 12.55 -8.41 -6.56
CA SER A 74 12.52 -9.29 -7.74
C SER A 74 11.54 -10.43 -7.52
N GLY A 75 10.50 -10.21 -6.70
CA GLY A 75 9.46 -11.20 -6.44
C GLY A 75 8.44 -11.31 -7.58
N ILE A 76 7.54 -12.27 -7.47
CA ILE A 76 6.53 -12.58 -8.50
C ILE A 76 5.52 -11.45 -8.74
N TYR A 77 5.31 -10.58 -7.76
CA TYR A 77 4.36 -9.45 -7.84
C TYR A 77 4.98 -8.20 -8.48
N LYS A 78 6.21 -8.29 -8.98
CA LYS A 78 6.85 -7.16 -9.66
C LYS A 78 6.16 -6.92 -11.01
N GLY A 79 5.62 -5.72 -11.19
CA GLY A 79 4.86 -5.32 -12.37
C GLY A 79 3.40 -5.75 -12.34
N GLU A 80 2.86 -6.13 -11.17
CA GLU A 80 1.46 -6.59 -11.08
C GLU A 80 0.45 -5.51 -11.51
N ASN A 81 -0.57 -5.93 -12.26
CA ASN A 81 -1.74 -5.12 -12.63
C ASN A 81 -1.42 -3.75 -13.27
N VAL A 82 -0.30 -3.67 -14.00
CA VAL A 82 0.15 -2.48 -14.75
C VAL A 82 -0.42 -2.48 -16.16
#